data_AF-A0A382DU17-F1
#
_entry.id   AF-A0A382DU17-F1
#
_cell.length_a   1.000
_cell.length_b   1.000
_cell.length_c   1.000
_cell.angle_alpha   90.00
_cell.angle_beta   90.00
_cell.angle_gamma   90.00
#
_symmetry.space_group_name_H-M   'P 1'
#
loop_
_entity.id
_entity.type
_entity.pdbx_description
1 polymer ?
#
loop_
_entity_poly.entity_id
_entity_poly.type
_entity_poly.pdbx_seq_one_letter_code
_entity_poly.pdbx_strand_id
1 'polypeptide(L)' 'MKDGIKIVDQARQIQLQEQKTISVKTNAPVCSKTKQYLQKKGIEVRGVKAPEKQR' A
#
# COMPACT_ATOMS: atom_id res chain seq x y z
N MET A 1 -9.46 -6.67 9.76
CA MET A 1 -8.81 -6.22 8.51
C MET A 1 -7.73 -7.22 8.18
N LYS A 2 -7.97 -8.15 7.25
CA LYS A 2 -7.00 -9.21 6.91
C LYS A 2 -6.05 -8.76 5.79
N ASP A 3 -6.54 -7.98 4.84
CA ASP A 3 -5.80 -7.57 3.64
C ASP A 3 -4.62 -6.65 3.96
N GLY A 4 -4.81 -5.64 4.80
CA GLY A 4 -3.72 -4.75 5.22
C GLY A 4 -2.60 -5.49 5.96
N ILE A 5 -2.93 -6.52 6.73
CA ILE A 5 -1.96 -7.34 7.45
C ILE A 5 -1.14 -8.18 6.46
N LYS A 6 -1.80 -8.82 5.48
CA LYS A 6 -1.12 -9.60 4.44
C LYS A 6 -0.14 -8.76 3.63
N ILE A 7 -0.53 -7.54 3.27
CA ILE A 7 0.33 -6.62 2.50
C ILE A 7 1.56 -6.21 3.33
N VAL A 8 1.39 -5.90 4.62
CA VAL A 8 2.52 -5.58 5.51
C VAL A 8 3.45 -6.78 5.65
N ASP A 9 2.91 -7.98 5.81
CA ASP A 9 3.70 -9.21 5.97
C ASP A 9 4.58 -9.47 4.73
N GLN A 10 3.97 -9.40 3.54
CA GLN A 10 4.70 -9.51 2.27
C GLN A 10 5.75 -8.41 2.10
N ALA A 11 5.39 -7.16 2.38
CA ALA A 11 6.34 -6.04 2.31
C ALA A 11 7.51 -6.25 3.26
N ARG A 12 7.27 -6.76 4.47
CA ARG A 12 8.33 -7.04 5.44
C ARG A 12 9.29 -8.14 4.96
N GLN A 13 8.75 -9.20 4.37
CA GLN A 13 9.57 -10.28 3.79
C GLN A 13 10.47 -9.76 2.67
N ILE A 14 9.91 -8.95 1.77
CA ILE A 14 10.67 -8.34 0.68
C ILE A 14 11.72 -7.38 1.25
N GLN A 15 11.40 -6.61 2.28
CA GLN A 15 12.35 -5.65 2.89
C GLN A 15 13.51 -6.34 3.60
N LEU A 16 13.29 -7.55 4.13
CA LEU A 16 14.34 -8.37 4.73
C LEU A 16 15.33 -8.90 3.68
N GLN A 17 14.85 -9.16 2.46
CA GLN A 17 15.71 -9.62 1.36
C GLN A 17 16.37 -8.46 0.61
N GLU A 18 15.62 -7.39 0.37
CA GLU A 18 16.09 -6.19 -0.30
C GLU A 18 15.89 -4.99 0.64
N GLN A 19 16.98 -4.41 1.14
CA GLN A 19 16.98 -3.17 1.94
C GLN A 19 16.56 -1.95 1.09
N LYS A 20 15.40 -2.02 0.47
CA LYS A 20 14.82 -1.02 -0.42
C LYS A 20 13.45 -0.60 0.08
N THR A 21 13.05 0.59 -0.33
CA THR A 21 11.73 1.13 -0.01
C THR A 21 10.65 0.41 -0.83
N ILE A 22 9.60 -0.06 -0.16
CA ILE A 22 8.50 -0.80 -0.80
C ILE A 22 7.25 0.07 -0.83
N SER A 23 6.61 0.10 -1.99
CA SER A 23 5.35 0.81 -2.21
C SER A 23 4.32 -0.11 -2.87
N VAL A 24 3.06 0.03 -2.46
CA VAL A 24 1.95 -0.80 -2.94
C VAL A 24 1.15 -0.01 -3.97
N LYS A 25 1.10 -0.51 -5.20
CA LYS A 25 0.26 0.04 -6.26
C LYS A 25 -1.02 -0.78 -6.36
N THR A 26 -2.17 -0.13 -6.28
CA THR A 26 -3.47 -0.78 -6.46
C THR A 26 -4.41 0.10 -7.27
N ASN A 27 -5.19 -0.55 -8.13
CA ASN A 27 -6.25 0.09 -8.91
C ASN A 27 -7.58 0.13 -8.13
N ALA A 28 -7.67 -0.62 -7.03
CA ALA A 28 -8.87 -0.66 -6.19
C ALA A 28 -8.77 0.39 -5.06
N PRO A 29 -9.90 0.99 -4.67
CA PRO A 29 -9.92 1.89 -3.51
C PRO A 29 -9.59 1.09 -2.24
N VAL A 30 -8.45 1.41 -1.62
CA VAL A 30 -8.11 0.89 -0.29
C VAL A 30 -8.92 1.63 0.77
N CYS A 31 -9.52 0.86 1.70
CA CYS A 31 -10.28 1.49 2.78
C CYS A 31 -9.37 2.39 3.64
N SER A 32 -9.92 3.47 4.18
CA SER A 32 -9.15 4.49 4.92
C SER A 32 -8.32 3.90 6.05
N LYS A 33 -8.87 2.91 6.78
CA LYS A 33 -8.17 2.19 7.85
C LYS A 33 -6.97 1.38 7.33
N THR A 34 -7.08 0.75 6.16
CA THR A 34 -5.97 0.00 5.53
C THR A 34 -4.86 0.95 5.09
N LYS A 35 -5.23 2.08 4.48
CA LYS A 35 -4.26 3.10 4.06
C LYS A 35 -3.46 3.66 5.24
N GLN A 36 -4.15 4.03 6.33
CA GLN A 36 -3.50 4.50 7.56
C GLN A 36 -2.59 3.42 8.17
N TYR A 37 -3.03 2.16 8.16
CA TYR A 37 -2.24 1.06 8.70
C TYR A 37 -0.93 0.86 7.92
N LEU A 38 -1.00 0.89 6.59
CA LEU A 38 0.17 0.76 5.71
C LEU A 38 1.12 1.95 5.85
N GLN A 39 0.60 3.18 5.89
CA GLN A 39 1.42 4.38 6.09
C GLN A 39 2.16 4.38 7.43
N LYS A 40 1.50 3.95 8.53
CA LYS A 40 2.15 3.81 9.85
C LYS A 40 3.30 2.79 9.85
N LYS A 41 3.29 1.85 8.90
CA LYS A 41 4.36 0.85 8.71
C LYS A 41 5.40 1.27 7.67
N GLY A 42 5.33 2.51 7.16
CA GLY A 42 6.26 3.02 6.16
C GLY A 42 5.99 2.51 4.75
N ILE A 43 4.82 1.92 4.49
CA ILE A 43 4.43 1.42 3.19
C ILE A 43 3.54 2.45 2.50
N GLU A 44 4.07 3.03 1.43
CA GLU A 44 3.33 4.02 0.64
C GLU A 44 2.33 3.31 -0.27
N VAL A 45 1.05 3.70 -0.20
CA VAL A 45 0.02 3.18 -1.10
C VAL A 45 -0.20 4.19 -2.22
N ARG A 46 0.32 3.87 -3.41
CA ARG A 46 0.07 4.62 -4.64
C ARG A 46 -1.19 4.07 -5.29
N GLY A 47 -2.33 4.52 -4.80
CA GLY A 47 -3.60 4.35 -5.50
C GLY A 47 -3.56 5.14 -6.79
N VAL A 48 -3.91 4.51 -7.91
CA VAL A 48 -4.24 5.28 -9.12
C VAL A 48 -5.43 6.15 -8.72
N LYS A 49 -5.27 7.47 -8.68
CA LYS A 49 -6.44 8.36 -8.65
C LYS A 49 -7.35 7.88 -9.79
N ALA A 50 -8.63 7.67 -9.51
CA ALA A 50 -9.63 7.59 -10.57
C ALA A 50 -9.31 8.68 -11.61
N PRO A 51 -9.36 8.40 -12.92
CA PRO A 51 -8.92 9.34 -13.94
C PRO A 51 -9.55 10.69 -13.63
N GLU A 52 -8.67 11.67 -13.42
CA GLU A 52 -9.03 13.07 -13.34
C GLU A 52 -9.89 13.34 -14.57
N LYS A 53 -11.19 13.62 -14.35
CA LYS A 53 -12.11 13.99 -15.41
C LYS A 53 -11.53 15.25 -16.05
N GLN A 54 -10.82 15.07 -17.16
CA GLN A 54 -10.45 16.16 -18.04
C GLN A 54 -11.77 16.63 -18.66
N ARG A 55 -12.15 17.87 -18.31
CA ARG A 55 -13.40 18.53 -18.70
C ARG A 55 -13.49 18.71 -20.21
#